data_AF-A0A832MH33-F1
#
_entry.id   AF-A0A832MH33-F1
#
_cell.length_a   1.000
_cell.length_b   1.000
_cell.length_c   1.000
_cell.angle_alpha   90.00
_cell.angle_beta   90.00
_cell.angle_gamma   90.00
#
_symmetry.space_group_name_H-M   'P 1'
#
loop_
_entity.id
_entity.type
_entity.pdbx_description
1 polymer ?
#
loop_
_entity_poly.entity_id
_entity_poly.type
_entity_poly.pdbx_seq_one_letter_code
_entity_poly.pdbx_strand_id
1 'polypeptide(L)'
;MPMTDLYSEFVNAGKLIAEVLQLKSVKFEIKKYETPNVGVDYICKASAEDTRFLFYLKTETKNKKKDYTKWDTLYLSLFFYNDYDVCQFYRYGQFKRSEKVNICQWASKAATEYKIKKNCNALDVLFGDRDIRVRGIPGVTNATLIEFIINLKGYLSWGADRLLVYRFHHKDDELEGLSYAFLIESRYLFYDYSFWCVFPTFVGTAGGTGYSGYITVESILEEAKKKIKVKIVDIEVPESEFLEFLRKNDSNIRRLKETKEALLEQFKIREVEEPVYKGPSRIKKYSLSRIPGEYEKGFLSAETMITFQF
;
A
#
# COMPACT_ATOMS: atom_id res chain seq x y z
N MET A 1 24.55 35.52 -12.64
CA MET A 1 24.78 34.15 -13.11
C MET A 1 23.69 33.85 -14.14
N PRO A 2 24.03 33.40 -15.37
CA PRO A 2 23.02 32.98 -16.32
C PRO A 2 22.18 31.86 -15.68
N MET A 3 20.85 31.97 -15.73
CA MET A 3 19.99 30.88 -15.29
C MET A 3 20.31 29.66 -16.14
N THR A 4 20.90 28.63 -15.52
CA THR A 4 20.96 27.29 -16.09
C THR A 4 19.55 26.94 -16.57
N ASP A 5 19.45 26.39 -17.77
CA ASP A 5 18.17 25.95 -18.30
C ASP A 5 17.53 24.93 -17.33
N LEU A 6 16.41 25.32 -16.72
CA LEU A 6 15.68 24.55 -15.71
C LEU A 6 15.32 23.15 -16.23
N TYR A 7 15.03 23.04 -17.53
CA TYR A 7 14.75 21.77 -18.17
C TYR A 7 15.98 20.85 -18.19
N SER A 8 17.13 21.39 -18.63
CA SER A 8 18.40 20.65 -18.61
C SER A 8 18.79 20.19 -17.20
N GLU A 9 18.61 21.04 -16.19
CA GLU A 9 18.85 20.66 -14.79
C GLU A 9 17.90 19.55 -14.32
N PHE A 10 16.61 19.64 -14.67
CA PHE A 10 15.63 18.59 -14.37
C PHE A 10 15.97 17.24 -15.02
N VAL A 11 16.34 17.24 -16.31
CA VAL A 11 16.74 16.02 -17.03
C VAL A 11 17.98 15.40 -16.39
N ASN A 12 18.97 16.21 -16.03
CA ASN A 12 20.18 15.75 -15.35
C ASN A 12 19.87 15.17 -13.96
N ALA A 13 18.98 15.81 -13.20
CA ALA A 13 18.52 15.29 -11.92
C ALA A 13 17.81 13.94 -12.07
N GLY A 14 16.97 13.77 -13.10
CA GLY A 14 16.33 12.48 -13.43
C GLY A 14 17.35 11.36 -13.69
N LYS A 15 18.40 11.63 -14.47
CA LYS A 15 19.50 10.68 -14.72
C LYS A 15 20.29 10.37 -13.45
N LEU A 16 20.61 11.41 -12.67
CA LEU A 16 21.34 11.28 -11.41
C LEU A 16 20.60 10.39 -10.40
N ILE A 17 19.27 10.47 -10.32
CA ILE A 17 18.48 9.55 -9.48
C ILE A 17 18.76 8.10 -9.87
N ALA A 18 18.73 7.78 -11.16
CA ALA A 18 19.00 6.42 -11.65
C ALA A 18 20.44 5.96 -11.35
N GLU A 19 21.43 6.86 -11.47
CA GLU A 19 22.82 6.60 -11.13
C GLU A 19 23.02 6.32 -9.64
N VAL A 20 22.44 7.15 -8.76
CA VAL A 20 22.49 6.94 -7.29
C VAL A 20 21.92 5.56 -6.92
N LEU A 21 20.81 5.19 -7.55
CA LEU A 21 20.15 3.89 -7.38
C LEU A 21 20.84 2.74 -8.13
N GLN A 22 21.86 3.02 -8.95
CA GLN A 22 22.59 2.04 -9.75
C GLN A 22 21.66 1.18 -10.63
N LEU A 23 20.60 1.81 -11.16
CA LEU A 23 19.61 1.10 -11.99
C LEU A 23 20.22 0.72 -13.34
N LYS A 24 19.98 -0.53 -13.75
CA LYS A 24 20.40 -1.05 -15.07
C LYS A 24 19.24 -0.97 -16.05
N SER A 25 19.57 -0.79 -17.33
CA SER A 25 18.60 -0.83 -18.45
C SER A 25 17.39 0.11 -18.29
N VAL A 26 17.63 1.32 -17.78
CA VAL A 26 16.57 2.28 -17.46
C VAL A 26 15.93 2.83 -18.73
N LYS A 27 14.60 2.75 -18.79
CA LYS A 27 13.79 3.43 -19.81
C LYS A 27 13.29 4.76 -19.23
N PHE A 28 13.63 5.86 -19.89
CA PHE A 28 13.17 7.20 -19.52
C PHE A 28 12.08 7.69 -20.46
N GLU A 29 11.04 8.28 -19.89
CA GLU A 29 10.02 9.07 -20.60
C GLU A 29 9.98 10.45 -19.93
N ILE A 30 10.43 11.47 -20.66
CA ILE A 30 10.49 12.85 -20.17
C ILE A 30 9.52 13.70 -20.97
N LYS A 31 8.65 14.44 -20.27
CA LYS A 31 7.66 15.33 -20.85
C LYS A 31 7.74 16.72 -20.24
N LYS A 32 7.40 17.72 -21.05
CA LYS A 32 7.26 19.12 -20.67
C LYS A 32 5.86 19.57 -21.07
N TYR A 33 5.16 20.22 -20.15
CA TYR A 33 3.86 20.83 -20.38
C TYR A 33 3.92 22.29 -19.94
N GLU A 34 3.52 23.19 -20.82
CA GLU A 34 3.45 24.62 -20.51
C GLU A 34 1.99 25.02 -20.36
N THR A 35 1.64 25.57 -19.20
CA THR A 35 0.30 26.12 -18.98
C THR A 35 0.40 27.65 -19.09
N PRO A 36 -0.20 28.26 -20.13
CA PRO A 36 -0.09 29.70 -20.36
C PRO A 36 -0.49 30.53 -19.14
N ASN A 37 0.36 31.47 -18.74
CA ASN A 37 0.18 32.36 -17.58
C ASN A 37 0.08 31.66 -16.21
N VAL A 38 0.43 30.37 -16.11
CA VAL A 38 0.48 29.61 -14.85
C VAL A 38 1.90 29.15 -14.57
N GLY A 39 2.52 28.43 -15.50
CA GLY A 39 3.88 27.91 -15.31
C GLY A 39 4.19 26.70 -16.20
N VAL A 40 5.17 25.91 -15.79
CA VAL A 40 5.68 24.76 -16.56
C VAL A 40 5.77 23.54 -15.67
N ASP A 41 5.27 22.42 -16.18
CA ASP A 41 5.36 21.11 -15.57
C ASP A 41 6.35 20.24 -16.35
N TYR A 42 7.27 19.61 -15.64
CA TYR A 42 8.19 18.63 -16.17
C TYR A 42 7.97 17.31 -15.47
N ILE A 43 7.89 16.24 -16.26
CA ILE A 43 7.62 14.90 -15.77
C ILE A 43 8.69 13.98 -16.30
N CYS A 44 9.39 13.29 -15.41
CA CYS A 44 10.37 12.27 -15.74
C CYS A 44 9.90 10.96 -15.12
N LYS A 45 9.42 10.06 -15.98
CA LYS A 45 9.14 8.68 -15.62
C LYS A 45 10.35 7.84 -15.98
N ALA A 46 10.81 7.03 -15.04
CA ALA A 46 11.87 6.09 -15.27
C ALA A 46 11.44 4.70 -14.82
N SER A 47 11.75 3.69 -15.61
CA SER A 47 11.44 2.30 -15.30
C SER A 47 12.65 1.41 -15.50
N ALA A 48 12.97 0.63 -14.46
CA ALA A 48 13.89 -0.50 -14.46
C ALA A 48 13.14 -1.75 -13.97
N GLU A 49 13.81 -2.90 -13.94
CA GLU A 49 13.19 -4.21 -13.64
C GLU A 49 12.42 -4.23 -12.31
N ASP A 50 13.06 -3.82 -11.21
CA ASP A 50 12.49 -3.87 -9.86
C ASP A 50 12.17 -2.49 -9.26
N THR A 51 12.32 -1.42 -10.03
CA THR A 51 12.14 -0.06 -9.52
C THR A 51 11.68 0.86 -10.62
N ARG A 52 10.63 1.63 -10.31
CA ARG A 52 10.17 2.74 -11.13
C ARG A 52 10.20 3.99 -10.28
N PHE A 53 10.43 5.13 -10.91
CA PHE A 53 10.26 6.40 -10.24
C PHE A 53 9.57 7.43 -11.13
N LEU A 54 8.85 8.33 -10.47
CA LEU A 54 8.21 9.49 -11.07
C LEU A 54 8.81 10.73 -10.41
N PHE A 55 9.60 11.48 -11.17
CA PHE A 55 10.12 12.76 -10.76
C PHE A 55 9.33 13.87 -11.46
N TYR A 56 8.78 14.79 -10.67
CA TYR A 56 7.94 15.87 -11.12
C TYR A 56 8.50 17.20 -10.65
N LEU A 57 8.56 18.17 -11.57
CA LEU A 57 8.90 19.55 -11.29
C LEU A 57 7.77 20.43 -11.81
N LYS A 58 7.22 21.28 -10.96
CA LYS A 58 6.21 22.27 -11.35
C LYS A 58 6.66 23.66 -10.97
N THR A 59 6.49 24.61 -11.88
CA THR A 59 6.64 26.04 -11.59
C THR A 59 5.29 26.74 -11.59
N GLU A 60 5.17 27.77 -10.74
CA GLU A 60 4.02 28.68 -10.76
C GLU A 60 4.50 30.13 -10.79
N THR A 61 3.83 30.95 -11.61
CA THR A 61 4.11 32.37 -11.79
C THR A 61 2.82 33.17 -11.57
N LYS A 62 2.83 34.08 -10.60
CA LYS A 62 1.70 34.96 -10.27
C LYS A 62 1.60 36.15 -11.24
N ASN A 63 2.70 36.52 -11.89
CA ASN A 63 2.75 37.59 -12.87
C ASN A 63 2.34 37.11 -14.27
N LYS A 64 1.22 37.63 -14.80
CA LYS A 64 0.68 37.36 -16.15
C LYS A 64 1.58 37.79 -17.33
N LYS A 65 2.79 38.30 -17.08
CA LYS A 65 3.74 38.61 -18.15
C LYS A 65 4.41 37.31 -18.57
N LYS A 66 4.36 36.99 -19.88
CA LYS A 66 4.75 35.73 -20.57
C LYS A 66 6.22 35.28 -20.41
N ASP A 67 6.89 35.59 -19.31
CA ASP A 67 8.27 35.17 -19.07
C ASP A 67 8.29 33.87 -18.24
N TYR A 68 8.13 32.75 -18.94
CA TYR A 68 8.15 31.39 -18.36
C TYR A 68 9.49 31.00 -17.74
N THR A 69 10.54 31.82 -17.93
CA THR A 69 11.84 31.61 -17.28
C THR A 69 11.84 32.07 -15.82
N LYS A 70 10.81 32.82 -15.39
CA LYS A 70 10.70 33.36 -14.03
C LYS A 70 9.52 32.73 -13.30
N TRP A 71 9.84 31.84 -12.36
CA TRP A 71 8.90 31.20 -11.47
C TRP A 71 8.89 31.89 -10.10
N ASP A 72 7.71 32.02 -9.49
CA ASP A 72 7.55 32.53 -8.12
C ASP A 72 7.63 31.39 -7.10
N THR A 73 7.14 30.22 -7.49
CA THR A 73 7.20 28.99 -6.69
C THR A 73 7.62 27.80 -7.55
N LEU A 74 8.47 26.95 -6.98
CA LEU A 74 8.97 25.71 -7.54
C LEU A 74 8.54 24.55 -6.64
N TYR A 75 7.95 23.53 -7.24
CA TYR A 75 7.53 22.30 -6.59
C TYR A 75 8.36 21.15 -7.13
N LEU A 76 8.90 20.33 -6.23
CA LEU A 76 9.60 19.09 -6.57
C LEU A 76 8.90 17.93 -5.86
N SER A 77 8.55 16.91 -6.64
CA SER A 77 7.93 15.69 -6.12
C SER A 77 8.65 14.48 -6.71
N LEU A 78 9.04 13.52 -5.87
CA LEU A 78 9.69 12.29 -6.28
C LEU A 78 9.02 11.10 -5.63
N PHE A 79 8.54 10.16 -6.45
CA PHE A 79 7.86 8.95 -6.02
C PHE A 79 8.65 7.72 -6.50
N PHE A 80 8.83 6.72 -5.65
CA PHE A 80 9.42 5.43 -6.01
C PHE A 80 8.38 4.32 -5.87
N TYR A 81 8.29 3.47 -6.88
CA TYR A 81 7.36 2.35 -6.95
C TYR A 81 8.12 1.04 -7.15
N ASN A 82 7.60 -0.04 -6.57
CA ASN A 82 8.03 -1.39 -6.94
C ASN A 82 7.34 -1.86 -8.24
N ASP A 83 7.58 -3.12 -8.61
CA ASP A 83 6.99 -3.77 -9.77
C ASP A 83 5.49 -4.11 -9.60
N TYR A 84 4.93 -3.92 -8.41
CA TYR A 84 3.53 -4.14 -8.02
C TYR A 84 2.75 -2.83 -7.80
N ASP A 85 3.24 -1.71 -8.33
CA ASP A 85 2.54 -0.41 -8.28
C ASP A 85 2.27 0.10 -6.83
N VAL A 86 3.08 -0.35 -5.86
CA VAL A 86 3.11 0.19 -4.49
C VAL A 86 4.04 1.38 -4.44
N CYS A 87 3.58 2.54 -3.96
CA CYS A 87 4.46 3.68 -3.74
C CYS A 87 5.25 3.44 -2.45
N GLN A 88 6.52 3.07 -2.58
CA GLN A 88 7.39 2.70 -1.47
C GLN A 88 7.98 3.92 -0.77
N PHE A 89 8.14 5.03 -1.48
CA PHE A 89 8.73 6.25 -0.93
C PHE A 89 8.30 7.47 -1.72
N TYR A 90 8.04 8.56 -1.01
CA TYR A 90 7.70 9.85 -1.59
C TYR A 90 8.48 10.98 -0.91
N ARG A 91 8.93 11.94 -1.71
CA ARG A 91 9.51 13.20 -1.22
C ARG A 91 8.88 14.39 -1.92
N TYR A 92 8.60 15.43 -1.15
CA TYR A 92 8.06 16.70 -1.61
C TYR A 92 8.92 17.87 -1.14
N GLY A 93 9.04 18.88 -1.99
CA GLY A 93 9.62 20.17 -1.64
C GLY A 93 8.88 21.29 -2.35
N GLN A 94 8.63 22.38 -1.62
CA GLN A 94 8.09 23.62 -2.17
C GLN A 94 9.06 24.74 -1.84
N PHE A 95 9.40 25.53 -2.87
CA PHE A 95 10.44 26.55 -2.76
C PHE A 95 9.98 27.86 -3.40
N LYS A 96 10.30 28.97 -2.73
CA LYS A 96 10.09 30.32 -3.24
C LYS A 96 11.25 30.73 -4.12
N ARG A 97 11.01 31.65 -5.05
CA ARG A 97 12.06 32.21 -5.92
C ARG A 97 13.28 32.78 -5.18
N SER A 98 13.08 33.30 -3.98
CA SER A 98 14.16 33.82 -3.13
C SER A 98 15.11 32.72 -2.62
N GLU A 99 14.67 31.47 -2.62
CA GLU A 99 15.43 30.33 -2.15
C GLU A 99 16.29 29.78 -3.28
N LYS A 100 17.60 29.64 -3.03
CA LYS A 100 18.49 28.96 -3.99
C LYS A 100 18.27 27.45 -3.85
N VAL A 101 17.66 26.85 -4.86
CA VAL A 101 17.44 25.41 -4.92
C VAL A 101 18.35 24.82 -5.99
N ASN A 102 19.08 23.77 -5.64
CA ASN A 102 19.79 22.92 -6.59
C ASN A 102 18.97 21.63 -6.76
N ILE A 103 18.38 21.45 -7.94
CA ILE A 103 17.42 20.37 -8.21
C ILE A 103 18.15 19.02 -8.18
N CYS A 104 19.35 18.96 -8.76
CA CYS A 104 20.18 17.76 -8.74
C CYS A 104 20.53 17.33 -7.31
N GLN A 105 20.92 18.27 -6.45
CA GLN A 105 21.25 17.99 -5.04
C GLN A 105 20.03 17.54 -4.24
N TRP A 106 18.86 18.16 -4.47
CA TRP A 106 17.63 17.75 -3.83
C TRP A 106 17.22 16.33 -4.24
N ALA A 107 17.25 16.05 -5.55
CA ALA A 107 16.89 14.76 -6.13
C ALA A 107 17.85 13.64 -5.68
N SER A 108 19.17 13.90 -5.66
CA SER A 108 20.16 12.91 -5.23
C SER A 108 20.04 12.59 -3.74
N LYS A 109 19.75 13.58 -2.90
CA LYS A 109 19.47 13.37 -1.47
C LYS A 109 18.24 12.48 -1.27
N ALA A 110 17.13 12.77 -1.97
CA ALA A 110 15.91 11.96 -1.89
C ALA A 110 16.13 10.52 -2.39
N ALA A 111 16.86 10.35 -3.51
CA ALA A 111 17.23 9.03 -4.02
C ALA A 111 18.14 8.25 -3.06
N THR A 112 19.07 8.93 -2.39
CA THR A 112 19.96 8.33 -1.38
C THR A 112 19.17 7.86 -0.16
N GLU A 113 18.22 8.68 0.32
CA GLU A 113 17.34 8.31 1.43
C GLU A 113 16.50 7.06 1.09
N TYR A 114 15.88 7.03 -0.09
CA TYR A 114 15.18 5.83 -0.57
C TYR A 114 16.10 4.62 -0.65
N LYS A 115 17.31 4.76 -1.21
CA LYS A 115 18.29 3.67 -1.32
C LYS A 115 18.66 3.09 0.04
N ILE A 116 18.95 3.95 1.02
CA ILE A 116 19.29 3.52 2.38
C ILE A 116 18.13 2.73 2.98
N LYS A 117 16.92 3.30 2.95
CA LYS A 117 15.73 2.63 3.51
C LYS A 117 15.44 1.29 2.82
N LYS A 118 15.56 1.25 1.49
CA LYS A 118 15.37 0.02 0.69
C LYS A 118 16.41 -1.04 1.05
N ASN A 119 17.69 -0.66 1.13
CA ASN A 119 18.77 -1.60 1.44
C ASN A 119 18.70 -2.15 2.87
N CYS A 120 18.10 -1.39 3.79
CA CYS A 120 17.87 -1.82 5.17
C CYS A 120 16.51 -2.52 5.35
N ASN A 121 15.77 -2.82 4.28
CA ASN A 121 14.44 -3.43 4.35
C ASN A 121 13.48 -2.70 5.31
N ALA A 122 13.54 -1.36 5.35
CA ALA A 122 12.71 -0.58 6.25
C ALA A 122 11.23 -0.88 6.01
N LEU A 123 10.50 -1.25 7.07
CA LEU A 123 9.12 -1.75 6.95
C LEU A 123 8.18 -0.71 6.31
N ASP A 124 8.37 0.59 6.58
CA ASP A 124 7.62 1.67 5.94
C ASP A 124 7.79 1.70 4.42
N VAL A 125 8.97 1.32 3.91
CA VAL A 125 9.26 1.22 2.47
C VAL A 125 8.75 -0.08 1.86
N LEU A 126 8.80 -1.19 2.61
CA LEU A 126 8.28 -2.48 2.13
C LEU A 126 6.77 -2.46 1.91
N PHE A 127 6.04 -1.95 2.89
CA PHE A 127 4.58 -1.84 2.85
C PHE A 127 4.12 -0.63 2.01
N GLY A 128 4.92 0.42 1.95
CA GLY A 128 4.65 1.61 1.15
C GLY A 128 3.39 2.35 1.60
N ASP A 129 2.65 2.88 0.62
CA ASP A 129 1.43 3.69 0.84
C ASP A 129 0.13 2.87 0.93
N ARG A 130 0.22 1.54 0.95
CA ARG A 130 -0.96 0.67 0.98
C ARG A 130 -1.39 0.36 2.40
N ASP A 131 -2.71 0.25 2.59
CA ASP A 131 -3.30 -0.13 3.87
C ASP A 131 -2.77 -1.50 4.34
N ILE A 132 -2.58 -1.63 5.64
CA ILE A 132 -2.14 -2.87 6.29
C ILE A 132 -3.31 -3.44 7.10
N ARG A 133 -3.66 -4.70 6.82
CA ARG A 133 -4.67 -5.45 7.57
C ARG A 133 -3.99 -6.62 8.26
N VAL A 134 -3.81 -6.48 9.57
CA VAL A 134 -3.29 -7.56 10.42
C VAL A 134 -4.41 -8.59 10.63
N ARG A 135 -4.08 -9.86 10.44
CA ARG A 135 -4.98 -11.02 10.48
C ARG A 135 -4.37 -12.11 11.36
N GLY A 136 -5.21 -12.96 11.93
CA GLY A 136 -4.77 -14.03 12.82
C GLY A 136 -4.24 -13.56 14.17
N ILE A 137 -3.65 -14.50 14.89
CA ILE A 137 -3.14 -14.30 16.26
C ILE A 137 -1.67 -14.73 16.29
N PRO A 138 -0.73 -13.82 16.67
CA PRO A 138 0.67 -14.16 16.86
C PRO A 138 0.83 -15.37 17.79
N GLY A 139 1.72 -16.29 17.44
CA GLY A 139 2.01 -17.52 18.18
C GLY A 139 0.95 -18.63 18.03
N VAL A 140 -0.17 -18.39 17.35
CA VAL A 140 -1.24 -19.39 17.19
C VAL A 140 -1.28 -19.91 15.76
N THR A 141 -0.77 -21.11 15.52
CA THR A 141 -0.66 -21.65 14.15
C THR A 141 -1.99 -22.01 13.52
N ASN A 142 -2.78 -22.93 14.10
CA ASN A 142 -3.90 -23.56 13.39
C ASN A 142 -5.01 -22.57 13.00
N ALA A 143 -5.43 -21.71 13.93
CA ALA A 143 -6.47 -20.71 13.66
C ALA A 143 -6.00 -19.69 12.60
N THR A 144 -4.77 -19.18 12.75
CA THR A 144 -4.19 -18.22 11.81
C THR A 144 -3.95 -18.83 10.44
N LEU A 145 -3.55 -20.10 10.36
CA LEU A 145 -3.39 -20.83 9.11
C LEU A 145 -4.72 -20.97 8.37
N ILE A 146 -5.81 -21.33 9.06
CA ILE A 146 -7.14 -21.39 8.44
C ILE A 146 -7.52 -20.01 7.87
N GLU A 147 -7.29 -18.95 8.63
CA GLU A 147 -7.57 -17.59 8.17
C GLU A 147 -6.70 -17.19 6.96
N PHE A 148 -5.41 -17.56 6.96
CA PHE A 148 -4.50 -17.37 5.82
C PHE A 148 -5.04 -18.05 4.58
N ILE A 149 -5.44 -19.33 4.68
CA ILE A 149 -5.97 -20.13 3.58
C ILE A 149 -7.23 -19.48 3.01
N ILE A 150 -8.18 -19.10 3.88
CA ILE A 150 -9.44 -18.49 3.48
C ILE A 150 -9.19 -17.18 2.74
N ASN A 151 -8.35 -16.29 3.29
CA ASN A 151 -8.06 -15.00 2.67
C ASN A 151 -7.35 -15.20 1.32
N LEU A 152 -6.25 -15.96 1.28
CA LEU A 152 -5.48 -16.14 0.05
C LEU A 152 -6.32 -16.80 -1.06
N LYS A 153 -7.03 -17.90 -0.76
CA LYS A 153 -7.90 -18.56 -1.76
C LYS A 153 -9.06 -17.66 -2.19
N GLY A 154 -9.64 -16.90 -1.26
CA GLY A 154 -10.69 -15.93 -1.56
C GLY A 154 -10.25 -14.90 -2.59
N TYR A 155 -9.09 -14.26 -2.36
CA TYR A 155 -8.56 -13.27 -3.31
C TYR A 155 -8.11 -13.88 -4.64
N LEU A 156 -7.45 -15.06 -4.62
CA LEU A 156 -7.09 -15.76 -5.85
C LEU A 156 -8.32 -16.08 -6.71
N SER A 157 -9.43 -16.46 -6.07
CA SER A 157 -10.70 -16.75 -6.76
C SER A 157 -11.40 -15.50 -7.28
N TRP A 158 -11.07 -14.32 -6.76
CA TRP A 158 -11.67 -13.05 -7.16
C TRP A 158 -11.05 -12.45 -8.44
N GLY A 159 -10.04 -13.09 -9.03
CA GLY A 159 -9.39 -12.62 -10.26
C GLY A 159 -8.11 -11.84 -10.00
N ALA A 160 -7.27 -12.32 -9.09
CA ALA A 160 -5.91 -11.83 -8.90
C ALA A 160 -5.06 -12.05 -10.16
N ASP A 161 -4.30 -11.04 -10.58
CA ASP A 161 -3.35 -11.16 -11.70
C ASP A 161 -1.94 -11.50 -11.21
N ARG A 162 -1.55 -10.86 -10.09
CA ARG A 162 -0.21 -10.94 -9.52
C ARG A 162 -0.31 -10.99 -8.00
N LEU A 163 0.61 -11.74 -7.40
CA LEU A 163 0.75 -11.90 -5.96
C LEU A 163 2.18 -11.52 -5.55
N LEU A 164 2.31 -10.60 -4.61
CA LEU A 164 3.56 -10.30 -3.93
C LEU A 164 3.46 -10.82 -2.50
N VAL A 165 4.42 -11.63 -2.08
CA VAL A 165 4.51 -12.19 -0.74
C VAL A 165 5.80 -11.75 -0.09
N TYR A 166 5.72 -11.22 1.11
CA TYR A 166 6.85 -11.07 2.01
C TYR A 166 6.82 -12.18 3.04
N ARG A 167 7.91 -12.94 3.11
CA ARG A 167 8.17 -13.91 4.17
C ARG A 167 9.13 -13.24 5.15
N PHE A 168 8.64 -12.92 6.35
CA PHE A 168 9.46 -12.30 7.38
C PHE A 168 10.05 -13.39 8.27
N HIS A 169 11.37 -13.41 8.33
CA HIS A 169 12.19 -14.28 9.14
C HIS A 169 12.51 -13.58 10.46
N HIS A 170 11.96 -14.10 11.55
CA HIS A 170 12.21 -13.63 12.90
C HIS A 170 13.22 -14.57 13.56
N LYS A 171 14.49 -14.20 13.46
CA LYS A 171 15.58 -14.94 14.09
C LYS A 171 15.70 -14.51 15.55
N ASP A 172 15.01 -15.22 16.44
CA ASP A 172 15.25 -15.19 17.88
C ASP A 172 15.81 -16.55 18.32
N ASP A 173 17.09 -16.57 18.70
CA ASP A 173 17.82 -17.76 19.18
C ASP A 173 17.79 -18.97 18.22
N GLU A 174 17.56 -20.19 18.73
CA GLU A 174 17.63 -21.46 17.97
C GLU A 174 16.36 -21.79 17.16
N LEU A 175 15.28 -21.03 17.32
CA LEU A 175 13.99 -21.29 16.66
C LEU A 175 13.53 -20.09 15.84
N GLU A 176 13.49 -20.24 14.52
CA GLU A 176 13.05 -19.18 13.62
C GLU A 176 11.52 -19.17 13.45
N GLY A 177 10.92 -18.06 13.87
CA GLY A 177 9.51 -17.75 13.64
C GLY A 177 9.30 -17.05 12.30
N LEU A 178 8.14 -17.24 11.68
CA LEU A 178 7.81 -16.68 10.39
C LEU A 178 6.49 -15.92 10.41
N SER A 179 6.51 -14.70 9.87
CA SER A 179 5.31 -13.97 9.46
C SER A 179 5.17 -13.97 7.94
N TYR A 180 3.94 -13.86 7.47
CA TYR A 180 3.66 -13.71 6.05
C TYR A 180 2.85 -12.43 5.83
N ALA A 181 3.25 -11.64 4.85
CA ALA A 181 2.38 -10.63 4.28
C ALA A 181 2.17 -10.92 2.80
N PHE A 182 0.96 -10.71 2.31
CA PHE A 182 0.73 -10.72 0.88
C PHE A 182 -0.07 -9.52 0.41
N LEU A 183 0.27 -9.06 -0.80
CA LEU A 183 -0.44 -8.06 -1.56
C LEU A 183 -0.92 -8.71 -2.85
N ILE A 184 -2.21 -8.54 -3.12
CA ILE A 184 -2.82 -9.00 -4.36
C ILE A 184 -3.22 -7.79 -5.18
N GLU A 185 -2.83 -7.83 -6.44
CA GLU A 185 -3.23 -6.85 -7.42
C GLU A 185 -4.21 -7.50 -8.39
N SER A 186 -5.35 -6.84 -8.59
CA SER A 186 -6.31 -7.17 -9.63
C SER A 186 -6.49 -5.94 -10.50
N ARG A 187 -6.05 -6.02 -11.76
CA ARG A 187 -6.10 -4.88 -12.70
C ARG A 187 -7.46 -4.71 -13.37
N TYR A 188 -8.36 -5.67 -13.16
CA TYR A 188 -9.69 -5.68 -13.77
C TYR A 188 -10.76 -5.03 -12.88
N LEU A 189 -10.44 -4.69 -11.64
CA LEU A 189 -11.37 -4.01 -10.76
C LEU A 189 -11.29 -2.50 -11.00
N PHE A 190 -12.47 -1.86 -11.16
CA PHE A 190 -12.61 -0.40 -11.28
C PHE A 190 -12.10 0.37 -10.05
N TYR A 191 -11.85 -0.33 -8.94
CA TYR A 191 -11.30 0.20 -7.71
C TYR A 191 -10.02 -0.56 -7.38
N ASP A 192 -8.93 0.18 -7.16
CA ASP A 192 -7.66 -0.36 -6.67
C ASP A 192 -7.85 -0.83 -5.21
N TYR A 193 -8.30 -2.07 -5.05
CA TYR A 193 -8.56 -2.71 -3.76
C TYR A 193 -7.31 -3.45 -3.23
N SER A 194 -6.11 -2.95 -3.54
CA SER A 194 -4.86 -3.55 -3.10
C SER A 194 -4.47 -3.08 -1.69
N PHE A 195 -4.44 -4.03 -0.74
CA PHE A 195 -3.94 -3.83 0.62
C PHE A 195 -3.14 -5.03 1.08
N TRP A 196 -2.28 -4.83 2.08
CA TRP A 196 -1.48 -5.89 2.66
C TRP A 196 -2.32 -6.70 3.65
N CYS A 197 -2.40 -8.00 3.44
CA CYS A 197 -2.86 -8.96 4.46
C CYS A 197 -1.64 -9.48 5.19
N VAL A 198 -1.53 -9.20 6.49
CA VAL A 198 -0.36 -9.57 7.31
C VAL A 198 -0.75 -10.57 8.39
N PHE A 199 -0.02 -11.66 8.47
CA PHE A 199 -0.20 -12.76 9.41
C PHE A 199 1.07 -12.87 10.28
N PRO A 200 1.05 -12.27 11.49
CA PRO A 200 2.23 -12.17 12.35
C PRO A 200 2.56 -13.49 13.05
N THR A 201 3.83 -13.87 13.02
CA THR A 201 4.52 -14.97 13.71
C THR A 201 3.64 -16.16 14.07
N PHE A 202 3.11 -16.87 13.07
CA PHE A 202 2.18 -17.99 13.33
C PHE A 202 2.71 -19.36 12.92
N VAL A 203 3.85 -19.41 12.22
CA VAL A 203 4.54 -20.64 11.83
C VAL A 203 6.03 -20.50 12.13
N GLY A 204 6.77 -21.60 12.05
CA GLY A 204 8.21 -21.60 12.25
C GLY A 204 8.88 -22.71 11.43
N THR A 205 10.20 -22.63 11.30
CA THR A 205 10.98 -23.59 10.49
C THR A 205 11.33 -24.88 11.25
N ALA A 206 11.02 -24.95 12.54
CA ALA A 206 11.19 -26.13 13.39
C ALA A 206 10.02 -26.29 14.39
N GLY A 207 9.89 -27.50 14.96
CA GLY A 207 8.86 -27.83 15.96
C GLY A 207 7.53 -28.34 15.37
N GLY A 208 6.63 -28.87 16.22
CA GLY A 208 5.44 -29.63 15.79
C GLY A 208 4.45 -28.89 14.86
N THR A 209 3.46 -28.21 15.42
CA THR A 209 2.40 -27.56 14.64
C THR A 209 2.91 -26.40 13.79
N GLY A 210 3.91 -25.65 14.27
CA GLY A 210 4.54 -24.54 13.55
C GLY A 210 5.13 -24.96 12.20
N TYR A 211 5.92 -26.03 12.16
CA TYR A 211 6.52 -26.55 10.92
C TYR A 211 5.46 -27.11 9.96
N SER A 212 4.47 -27.86 10.46
CA SER A 212 3.36 -28.33 9.62
C SER A 212 2.58 -27.16 9.00
N GLY A 213 2.41 -26.07 9.75
CA GLY A 213 1.80 -24.84 9.24
C GLY A 213 2.64 -24.19 8.14
N TYR A 214 3.96 -24.09 8.35
CA TYR A 214 4.91 -23.58 7.35
C TYR A 214 4.82 -24.37 6.04
N ILE A 215 4.92 -25.70 6.10
CA ILE A 215 4.81 -26.57 4.92
C ILE A 215 3.46 -26.38 4.19
N THR A 216 2.39 -26.17 4.95
CA THR A 216 1.06 -25.92 4.37
C THR A 216 0.99 -24.57 3.64
N VAL A 217 1.52 -23.50 4.24
CA VAL A 217 1.61 -22.18 3.60
C VAL A 217 2.41 -22.27 2.30
N GLU A 218 3.59 -22.87 2.35
CA GLU A 218 4.48 -23.02 1.20
C GLU A 218 3.83 -23.82 0.06
N SER A 219 3.18 -24.94 0.38
CA SER A 219 2.45 -25.74 -0.59
C SER A 219 1.38 -24.92 -1.34
N ILE A 220 0.64 -24.08 -0.61
CA ILE A 220 -0.39 -23.22 -1.21
C ILE A 220 0.21 -22.12 -2.08
N LEU A 221 1.35 -21.54 -1.68
CA LEU A 221 2.07 -20.57 -2.50
C LEU A 221 2.60 -21.21 -3.79
N GLU A 222 3.08 -22.46 -3.73
CA GLU A 222 3.46 -23.24 -4.90
C GLU A 222 2.27 -23.57 -5.82
N GLU A 223 1.10 -23.86 -5.26
CA GLU A 223 -0.13 -23.98 -6.05
C GLU A 223 -0.53 -22.66 -6.71
N ALA A 224 -0.36 -21.53 -6.02
CA ALA A 224 -0.65 -20.21 -6.57
C ALA A 224 0.29 -19.84 -7.73
N LYS A 225 1.59 -20.19 -7.64
CA LYS A 225 2.59 -20.01 -8.72
C LYS A 225 2.19 -20.68 -10.03
N LYS A 226 1.44 -21.78 -9.97
CA LYS A 226 0.94 -22.48 -11.16
C LYS A 226 -0.19 -21.73 -11.87
N LYS A 227 -0.84 -20.78 -11.20
CA LYS A 227 -2.03 -20.07 -11.70
C LYS A 227 -1.74 -18.63 -12.06
N ILE A 228 -0.90 -17.94 -11.29
CA ILE A 228 -0.63 -16.51 -11.43
C ILE A 228 0.86 -16.20 -11.21
N LYS A 229 1.28 -14.99 -11.59
CA LYS A 229 2.65 -14.52 -11.30
C LYS A 229 2.79 -14.25 -9.79
N VAL A 230 3.63 -15.04 -9.12
CA VAL A 230 3.95 -14.87 -7.70
C VAL A 230 5.41 -14.43 -7.54
N LYS A 231 5.64 -13.37 -6.76
CA LYS A 231 6.97 -12.97 -6.27
C LYS A 231 6.98 -13.17 -4.76
N ILE A 232 7.94 -13.93 -4.27
CA ILE A 232 8.18 -14.11 -2.84
C ILE A 232 9.50 -13.41 -2.52
N VAL A 233 9.51 -12.58 -1.49
CA VAL A 233 10.71 -11.89 -1.00
C VAL A 233 10.89 -12.26 0.47
N ASP A 234 12.05 -12.81 0.78
CA ASP A 234 12.45 -13.12 2.16
C ASP A 234 13.05 -11.87 2.81
N ILE A 235 12.56 -11.53 4.00
CA ILE A 235 12.94 -10.33 4.76
C ILE A 235 13.34 -10.77 6.16
N GLU A 236 14.56 -10.47 6.58
CA GLU A 236 14.97 -10.67 7.96
C GLU A 236 14.62 -9.43 8.80
N VAL A 237 13.87 -9.63 9.88
CA VAL A 237 13.50 -8.55 10.80
C VAL A 237 13.26 -9.12 12.21
N PRO A 238 13.75 -8.47 13.28
CA PRO A 238 13.43 -8.87 14.64
C PRO A 238 11.91 -8.90 14.88
N GLU A 239 11.40 -9.92 15.57
CA GLU A 239 9.96 -10.04 15.82
C GLU A 239 9.40 -8.80 16.55
N SER A 240 10.14 -8.33 17.55
CA SER A 240 9.77 -7.16 18.35
C SER A 240 9.58 -5.90 17.49
N GLU A 241 10.50 -5.63 16.57
CA GLU A 241 10.43 -4.50 15.63
C GLU A 241 9.22 -4.64 14.70
N PHE A 242 9.00 -5.83 14.15
CA PHE A 242 7.88 -6.10 13.25
C PHE A 242 6.53 -5.91 13.94
N LEU A 243 6.35 -6.50 15.13
CA LEU A 243 5.11 -6.35 15.90
C LEU A 243 4.88 -4.91 16.35
N GLU A 244 5.92 -4.17 16.73
CA GLU A 244 5.79 -2.75 17.06
C GLU A 244 5.34 -1.92 15.85
N PHE A 245 5.93 -2.16 14.68
CA PHE A 245 5.52 -1.53 13.44
C PHE A 245 4.04 -1.81 13.13
N LEU A 246 3.59 -3.06 13.23
CA LEU A 246 2.19 -3.41 12.99
C LEU A 246 1.26 -2.72 13.99
N ARG A 247 1.60 -2.66 15.27
CA ARG A 247 0.80 -1.96 16.30
C ARG A 247 0.65 -0.46 16.01
N LYS A 248 1.69 0.18 15.45
CA LYS A 248 1.63 1.60 15.07
C LYS A 248 0.74 1.85 13.85
N ASN A 249 0.69 0.88 12.92
CA ASN A 249 -0.03 0.99 11.66
C ASN A 249 -1.42 0.35 11.66
N ASP A 250 -1.79 -0.43 12.68
CA ASP A 250 -3.13 -0.97 12.86
C ASP A 250 -4.13 0.14 13.25
N SER A 251 -4.59 0.84 12.22
CA SER A 251 -5.51 1.96 12.28
C SER A 251 -6.92 1.56 12.75
N ASN A 252 -7.25 0.27 12.86
CA ASN A 252 -8.49 -0.14 13.50
C ASN A 252 -8.54 0.27 14.98
N ILE A 253 -7.41 0.25 15.71
CA ILE A 253 -7.39 0.67 17.13
C ILE A 253 -7.45 2.19 17.27
N ARG A 254 -6.83 2.96 16.37
CA ARG A 254 -6.84 4.43 16.44
C ARG A 254 -8.22 5.00 16.09
N ARG A 255 -8.84 4.46 15.03
CA ARG A 255 -10.19 4.84 14.60
C ARG A 255 -11.27 4.32 15.56
N LEU A 256 -11.12 3.13 16.14
CA LEU A 256 -12.02 2.63 17.20
C LEU A 256 -11.86 3.38 18.52
N LYS A 257 -10.65 3.83 18.90
CA LYS A 257 -10.45 4.71 20.07
C LYS A 257 -11.11 6.06 19.86
N GLU A 258 -10.87 6.71 18.72
CA GLU A 258 -11.49 8.00 18.38
C GLU A 258 -13.02 7.88 18.27
N THR A 259 -13.53 6.79 17.70
CA THR A 259 -14.98 6.51 17.60
C THR A 259 -15.58 6.16 18.97
N LYS A 260 -14.88 5.41 19.83
CA LYS A 260 -15.31 5.07 21.19
C LYS A 260 -15.31 6.29 22.12
N GLU A 261 -14.31 7.16 22.01
CA GLU A 261 -14.21 8.41 22.75
C GLU A 261 -15.33 9.37 22.29
N ALA A 262 -15.55 9.52 20.98
CA ALA A 262 -16.66 10.29 20.43
C ALA A 262 -18.05 9.73 20.85
N LEU A 263 -18.22 8.41 20.92
CA LEU A 263 -19.45 7.77 21.42
C LEU A 263 -19.64 8.00 22.93
N LEU A 264 -18.59 7.79 23.75
CA LEU A 264 -18.64 8.04 25.20
C LEU A 264 -18.96 9.51 25.52
N GLU A 265 -18.53 10.44 24.68
CA GLU A 265 -18.81 11.87 24.81
C GLU A 265 -20.25 12.21 24.37
N GLN A 266 -20.75 11.56 23.32
CA GLN A 266 -22.17 11.61 22.93
C GLN A 266 -23.12 11.06 24.01
N PHE A 267 -22.73 10.00 24.71
CA PHE A 267 -23.55 9.37 25.76
C PHE A 267 -23.38 10.02 27.15
N LYS A 268 -22.39 10.88 27.36
CA LYS A 268 -22.26 11.69 28.58
C LYS A 268 -23.22 12.88 28.66
N ILE A 269 -23.90 13.21 27.55
CA ILE A 269 -24.94 14.26 27.52
C ILE A 269 -26.29 13.59 27.25
N ARG A 270 -26.81 12.88 28.24
CA ARG A 270 -28.24 12.56 28.43
C ARG A 270 -28.39 11.76 29.73
N GLU A 271 -28.43 12.45 30.86
CA GLU A 271 -29.26 11.96 31.97
C GLU A 271 -30.70 12.02 31.46
N VAL A 272 -31.18 10.89 30.94
CA VAL A 272 -32.60 10.67 30.71
C VAL A 272 -33.05 9.77 31.86
N GLU A 273 -33.98 10.29 32.66
CA GLU A 273 -34.67 9.52 33.69
C GLU A 273 -35.13 8.18 33.12
N GLU A 274 -34.74 7.07 33.76
CA GLU A 274 -35.10 5.73 33.31
C GLU A 274 -36.63 5.53 33.37
N PRO A 275 -37.31 5.24 32.26
CA PRO A 275 -38.65 4.67 32.36
C PRO A 275 -38.52 3.22 32.83
N VAL A 276 -39.17 2.91 33.96
CA VAL A 276 -39.29 1.57 34.53
C VAL A 276 -39.91 0.62 33.50
N TYR A 277 -39.08 -0.23 32.89
CA TYR A 277 -39.52 -1.22 31.91
C TYR A 277 -40.10 -2.45 32.61
N LYS A 278 -41.42 -2.65 32.51
CA LYS A 278 -42.08 -3.93 32.82
C LYS A 278 -41.93 -4.85 31.60
N GLY A 279 -41.12 -5.90 31.76
CA GLY A 279 -40.75 -6.81 30.67
C GLY A 279 -41.94 -7.55 30.03
N PRO A 280 -41.92 -7.77 28.71
CA PRO A 280 -42.90 -8.59 28.02
C PRO A 280 -42.70 -10.08 28.38
N SER A 281 -43.82 -10.73 28.65
CA SER A 281 -43.93 -12.14 29.00
C SER A 281 -43.61 -13.05 27.80
N ARG A 282 -42.74 -14.05 28.07
CA ARG A 282 -42.47 -15.27 27.28
C ARG A 282 -42.39 -15.12 25.75
N ILE A 283 -41.16 -15.04 25.24
CA ILE A 283 -40.86 -15.24 23.81
C ILE A 283 -41.04 -16.72 23.45
N LYS A 284 -41.85 -17.01 22.42
CA LYS A 284 -41.98 -18.35 21.81
C LYS A 284 -40.67 -18.72 21.09
N LYS A 285 -40.14 -19.92 21.39
CA LYS A 285 -39.00 -20.53 20.68
C LYS A 285 -39.38 -20.76 19.21
N TYR A 286 -38.62 -20.17 18.28
CA TYR A 286 -38.67 -20.54 16.86
C TYR A 286 -37.65 -21.67 16.59
N SER A 287 -38.12 -22.74 15.97
CA SER A 287 -37.29 -23.86 15.51
C SER A 287 -36.70 -23.54 14.14
N LEU A 288 -35.39 -23.74 13.98
CA LEU A 288 -34.64 -23.54 12.72
C LEU A 288 -34.90 -24.61 11.64
N SER A 289 -35.88 -25.50 11.85
CA SER A 289 -36.15 -26.64 10.94
C SER A 289 -37.06 -26.31 9.73
N ARG A 290 -37.25 -25.03 9.38
CA ARG A 290 -37.99 -24.64 8.18
C ARG A 290 -37.26 -23.54 7.42
N ILE A 291 -36.26 -23.92 6.64
CA ILE A 291 -35.80 -23.14 5.49
C ILE A 291 -36.52 -23.76 4.28
N PRO A 292 -37.46 -23.06 3.61
CA PRO A 292 -38.00 -23.52 2.34
C PRO A 292 -36.92 -23.44 1.28
N GLY A 293 -36.53 -24.58 0.74
CA GLY A 293 -35.79 -24.66 -0.51
C GLY A 293 -36.76 -24.54 -1.69
N GLU A 294 -36.35 -23.75 -2.68
CA GLU A 294 -36.75 -23.70 -4.10
C GLU A 294 -36.85 -22.23 -4.52
N TYR A 295 -35.86 -21.76 -5.27
CA TYR A 295 -36.05 -20.64 -6.18
C TYR A 295 -35.80 -21.13 -7.60
N GLU A 296 -36.86 -20.97 -8.38
CA GLU A 296 -37.02 -21.37 -9.77
C GLU A 296 -35.97 -20.77 -10.69
N LYS A 297 -35.59 -21.55 -11.71
CA LYS A 297 -34.90 -21.06 -12.90
C LYS A 297 -35.82 -20.10 -13.65
N GLY A 298 -35.54 -18.80 -13.57
CA GLY A 298 -36.19 -17.76 -14.35
C GLY A 298 -35.18 -16.82 -14.98
N PHE A 299 -35.07 -16.91 -16.31
CA PHE A 299 -34.51 -15.94 -17.25
C PHE A 299 -34.42 -14.49 -16.74
N LEU A 300 -33.28 -13.83 -16.99
CA LEU A 300 -33.24 -12.46 -17.52
C LEU A 300 -31.95 -12.27 -18.32
N SER A 301 -32.15 -12.00 -19.60
CA SER A 301 -31.15 -11.75 -20.64
C SER A 301 -30.43 -10.41 -20.44
N ALA A 302 -29.27 -10.32 -21.07
CA ALA A 302 -28.51 -9.12 -21.31
C ALA A 302 -29.38 -7.95 -21.82
N GLU A 303 -29.15 -6.76 -21.25
CA GLU A 303 -29.08 -5.45 -21.90
C GLU A 303 -29.41 -4.37 -20.86
N THR A 304 -28.37 -3.75 -20.30
CA THR A 304 -28.51 -2.36 -19.85
C THR A 304 -27.26 -1.62 -20.29
N MET A 305 -27.37 -1.04 -21.49
CA MET A 305 -26.53 0.06 -21.95
C MET A 305 -26.68 1.22 -20.94
N ILE A 306 -25.55 1.66 -20.38
CA ILE A 306 -25.46 2.99 -19.77
C ILE A 306 -24.64 3.86 -20.71
N THR A 307 -25.34 4.67 -21.48
CA THR A 307 -24.82 5.86 -22.18
C THR A 307 -24.43 6.91 -21.13
N PHE A 308 -23.14 7.29 -21.10
CA PHE A 308 -22.71 8.55 -20.50
C PHE A 308 -22.56 9.58 -21.62
N GLN A 309 -23.34 10.65 -21.55
CA GLN A 309 -23.11 11.87 -22.32
C GLN A 309 -22.15 12.78 -21.54
N PHE A 310 -21.33 13.47 -22.33
CA PHE A 310 -20.18 14.33 -21.99
C PHE A 310 -20.38 15.31 -20.82
#